data_AF-A0A3B1E8J7-F1
#
_entry.id   AF-A0A3B1E8J7-F1
#
_cell.length_a   1.000
_cell.length_b   1.000
_cell.length_c   1.000
_cell.angle_alpha   90.00
_cell.angle_beta   90.00
_cell.angle_gamma   90.00
#
_symmetry.space_group_name_H-M   'P 1'
#
loop_
_entity.id
_entity.type
_entity.pdbx_description
1 polymer ?
#
loop_
_entity_poly.entity_id
_entity_poly.type
_entity_poly.pdbx_seq_one_letter_code
_entity_poly.pdbx_strand_id
1 'polypeptide(L)'
;MAIGIYKPGHGYWVRVLSAVGAGLLVLATAAWLWGETAAINLPNSAWNITLSGDATGALTPGQTVTVSGASAETGELIEIGTMVVESFEASELAPKVRLVEPQLLEGLVPSDIEVIEAEGFNASIGEGGSIVPIPVVEPLYVQGSVAGVA
;
A
#
# COMPACT_ATOMS: atom_id res chain seq x y z
N MET A 1 -70.18 12.72 -9.52
CA MET A 1 -68.72 12.87 -9.68
C MET A 1 -68.16 13.29 -8.34
N ALA A 2 -67.43 12.41 -7.65
CA ALA A 2 -66.85 12.73 -6.35
C ALA A 2 -65.61 13.60 -6.56
N ILE A 3 -65.67 14.85 -6.11
CA ILE A 3 -64.51 15.74 -6.01
C ILE A 3 -63.67 15.16 -4.86
N GLY A 4 -62.57 14.48 -5.21
CA GLY A 4 -61.60 14.00 -4.24
C GLY A 4 -60.99 15.21 -3.53
N ILE A 5 -61.39 15.45 -2.28
CA ILE A 5 -60.75 16.41 -1.39
C ILE A 5 -59.36 15.85 -1.07
N TYR A 6 -58.37 16.15 -1.90
CA TYR A 6 -56.97 15.98 -1.57
C TYR A 6 -56.68 16.92 -0.39
N LYS A 7 -56.34 16.38 0.79
CA LYS A 7 -55.85 17.22 1.89
C LYS A 7 -54.55 17.91 1.42
N PRO A 8 -54.52 19.24 1.28
CA PRO A 8 -53.31 19.96 0.89
C PRO A 8 -52.21 19.61 1.90
N GLY A 9 -51.11 18.98 1.43
CA GLY A 9 -49.97 18.59 2.29
C GLY A 9 -49.61 17.11 2.30
N HIS A 10 -50.46 16.19 1.81
CA HIS A 10 -50.14 14.75 1.83
C HIS A 10 -48.94 14.35 0.95
N GLY A 11 -48.70 15.04 -0.16
CA GLY A 11 -47.57 14.73 -1.05
C GLY A 11 -46.23 15.34 -0.60
N TYR A 12 -46.26 16.35 0.27
CA TYR A 12 -45.04 17.03 0.75
C TYR A 12 -44.16 16.08 1.54
N TRP A 13 -44.73 15.44 2.56
CA TRP A 13 -44.00 14.49 3.40
C TRP A 13 -43.49 13.28 2.63
N VAL A 14 -44.24 12.78 1.65
CA VAL A 14 -43.78 11.69 0.79
C VAL A 14 -42.54 12.12 0.00
N ARG A 15 -42.55 13.29 -0.63
CA ARG A 15 -41.38 13.80 -1.37
C ARG A 15 -40.17 14.02 -0.48
N VAL A 16 -40.38 14.54 0.74
CA VAL A 16 -39.32 14.73 1.73
C VAL A 16 -38.72 13.38 2.14
N LEU A 17 -39.55 12.40 2.51
CA LEU A 17 -39.08 11.08 2.89
C LEU A 17 -38.40 10.35 1.72
N SER A 18 -38.88 10.52 0.49
CA SER A 18 -38.21 9.99 -0.70
C SER A 18 -36.85 10.65 -0.93
N ALA A 19 -36.73 11.96 -0.75
CA ALA A 19 -35.45 12.66 -0.87
C ALA A 19 -34.44 12.22 0.20
N VAL A 20 -34.91 12.06 1.45
CA VAL A 20 -34.08 11.52 2.54
C VAL A 20 -33.67 10.08 2.25
N GLY A 21 -34.59 9.23 1.79
CA GLY A 21 -34.30 7.85 1.41
C GLY A 21 -33.27 7.76 0.28
N ALA A 22 -33.42 8.60 -0.76
CA ALA A 22 -32.44 8.69 -1.84
C ALA A 22 -31.06 9.14 -1.32
N GLY A 23 -31.01 10.15 -0.43
CA GLY A 23 -29.77 10.59 0.18
C GLY A 23 -29.08 9.51 1.04
N LEU A 24 -29.86 8.75 1.81
CA LEU A 24 -29.33 7.63 2.59
C LEU A 24 -28.76 6.52 1.71
N LEU A 25 -29.41 6.22 0.58
CA LEU A 25 -28.90 5.25 -0.38
C LEU A 25 -27.56 5.69 -0.99
N VAL A 26 -27.44 6.95 -1.40
CA VAL A 26 -26.18 7.50 -1.92
C VAL A 26 -25.07 7.39 -0.88
N LEU A 27 -25.31 7.83 0.36
CA LEU A 27 -24.33 7.72 1.44
C LEU A 27 -23.94 6.28 1.75
N ALA A 28 -24.90 5.34 1.72
CA ALA A 28 -24.63 3.92 1.92
C ALA A 28 -23.76 3.35 0.78
N THR A 29 -24.03 3.73 -0.47
CA THR A 29 -23.22 3.32 -1.62
C THR A 29 -21.81 3.90 -1.55
N ALA A 30 -21.65 5.17 -1.18
CA ALA A 30 -20.34 5.80 -0.98
C ALA A 30 -19.54 5.10 0.14
N ALA A 31 -20.20 4.78 1.26
CA ALA A 31 -19.57 4.06 2.36
C ALA A 31 -19.15 2.63 1.96
N TRP A 32 -19.96 1.95 1.15
CA TRP A 32 -19.62 0.63 0.62
C TRP A 32 -18.42 0.69 -0.33
N LEU A 33 -18.42 1.62 -1.30
CA LEU A 33 -17.31 1.81 -2.24
C LEU A 33 -16.00 2.18 -1.53
N TRP A 34 -16.07 2.94 -0.44
CA TRP A 34 -14.91 3.20 0.42
C TRP A 34 -14.32 1.90 0.98
N GLY A 35 -15.16 0.98 1.45
CA GLY A 35 -14.74 -0.32 1.94
C GLY A 35 -14.09 -1.18 0.86
N GLU A 36 -14.67 -1.24 -0.34
CA GLU A 36 -14.14 -2.03 -1.45
C GLU A 36 -12.80 -1.50 -1.96
N THR A 37 -12.63 -0.18 -2.01
CA THR A 37 -11.36 0.44 -2.46
C THR A 37 -10.21 0.21 -1.50
N ALA A 38 -10.47 -0.08 -0.22
CA ALA A 38 -9.44 -0.50 0.73
C ALA A 38 -8.85 -1.89 0.41
N ALA A 39 -9.56 -2.74 -0.35
CA ALA A 39 -9.07 -4.05 -0.76
C ALA A 39 -8.18 -3.99 -2.02
N ILE A 40 -8.06 -2.82 -2.67
CA ILE A 40 -7.25 -2.67 -3.89
C ILE A 40 -5.77 -2.56 -3.50
N ASN A 41 -4.96 -3.50 -3.99
CA ASN A 41 -3.51 -3.42 -3.88
C ASN A 41 -2.96 -2.42 -4.91
N LEU A 42 -2.44 -1.30 -4.41
CA LEU A 42 -1.81 -0.29 -5.26
C LEU A 42 -0.36 -0.69 -5.56
N PRO A 43 0.16 -0.35 -6.76
CA PRO A 43 1.57 -0.53 -7.05
C PRO A 43 2.41 0.35 -6.11
N ASN A 44 3.56 -0.18 -5.69
CA ASN A 44 4.50 0.52 -4.83
C ASN A 44 5.63 1.10 -5.68
N SER A 45 6.02 2.34 -5.41
CA SER A 45 7.13 3.01 -6.12
C SER A 45 8.46 2.80 -5.41
N ALA A 46 8.44 2.64 -4.09
CA ALA A 46 9.63 2.54 -3.27
C ALA A 46 9.38 1.67 -2.03
N TRP A 47 10.45 1.21 -1.40
CA TRP A 47 10.42 0.43 -0.17
C TRP A 47 11.41 1.03 0.82
N ASN A 48 10.92 1.36 2.02
CA ASN A 48 11.75 1.72 3.14
C ASN A 48 12.08 0.45 3.91
N ILE A 49 13.35 0.08 3.93
CA ILE A 49 13.84 -1.10 4.62
C ILE A 49 14.67 -0.64 5.81
N THR A 50 14.25 -1.05 7.00
CA THR A 50 15.06 -0.95 8.21
C THR A 50 15.83 -2.25 8.33
N LEU A 51 17.15 -2.15 8.36
CA LEU A 51 18.08 -3.26 8.48
C LEU A 51 18.37 -3.55 9.96
N SER A 52 18.85 -4.76 10.27
CA SER A 52 19.40 -5.03 11.58
C SER A 52 20.79 -4.39 11.77
N GLY A 53 21.18 -4.19 13.03
CA GLY A 53 22.42 -3.49 13.40
C GLY A 53 23.73 -4.19 13.02
N ASP A 54 23.66 -5.32 12.32
CA ASP A 54 24.77 -6.07 11.73
C ASP A 54 25.12 -5.61 10.30
N ALA A 55 24.46 -4.57 9.78
CA ALA A 55 24.78 -4.01 8.47
C ALA A 55 26.25 -3.60 8.38
N THR A 56 26.98 -4.22 7.46
CA THR A 56 28.39 -3.93 7.19
C THR A 56 28.52 -3.19 5.87
N GLY A 57 29.29 -2.09 5.87
CA GLY A 57 29.57 -1.28 4.68
C GLY A 57 28.73 -0.02 4.55
N ALA A 58 28.86 0.66 3.42
CA ALA A 58 28.07 1.84 3.08
C ALA A 58 27.51 1.69 1.66
N LEU A 59 26.23 2.01 1.49
CA LEU A 59 25.60 2.04 0.18
C LEU A 59 25.69 3.44 -0.43
N THR A 60 25.94 3.48 -1.74
CA THR A 60 25.87 4.72 -2.52
C THR A 60 24.52 4.82 -3.22
N PRO A 61 23.85 6.00 -3.21
CA PRO A 61 22.67 6.23 -4.04
C PRO A 61 22.96 5.93 -5.52
N GLY A 62 22.06 5.21 -6.17
CA GLY A 62 22.17 4.73 -7.55
C GLY A 62 22.84 3.36 -7.70
N GLN A 63 23.34 2.75 -6.61
CA GLN A 63 23.93 1.42 -6.65
C GLN A 63 22.85 0.34 -6.79
N THR A 64 23.10 -0.65 -7.63
CA THR A 64 22.28 -1.86 -7.72
C THR A 64 22.63 -2.81 -6.59
N VAL A 65 21.61 -3.30 -5.88
CA VAL A 65 21.72 -4.28 -4.81
C VAL A 65 21.04 -5.57 -5.24
N THR A 66 21.66 -6.70 -4.91
CA THR A 66 21.06 -8.02 -5.03
C THR A 66 20.28 -8.30 -3.75
N VAL A 67 19.02 -8.66 -3.91
CA VAL A 67 18.13 -9.00 -2.80
C VAL A 67 17.90 -10.50 -2.79
N SER A 68 18.03 -11.09 -1.62
CA SER A 68 17.87 -12.53 -1.39
C SER A 68 16.79 -12.77 -0.34
N GLY A 69 16.02 -13.83 -0.54
CA GLY A 69 14.92 -14.24 0.33
C GLY A 69 14.94 -15.74 0.57
N ALA A 70 14.28 -16.19 1.63
CA ALA A 70 14.18 -17.61 1.91
C ALA A 70 13.27 -18.31 0.88
N SER A 71 13.74 -19.41 0.31
CA SER A 71 12.93 -20.32 -0.49
C SER A 71 11.78 -20.88 0.32
N ALA A 72 10.55 -20.76 -0.20
CA ALA A 72 9.38 -21.39 0.39
C ALA A 72 9.45 -22.93 0.44
N GLU A 73 10.28 -23.55 -0.41
CA GLU A 73 10.41 -25.01 -0.52
C GLU A 73 11.57 -25.58 0.31
N THR A 74 12.68 -24.85 0.40
CA THR A 74 13.94 -25.37 0.98
C THR A 74 14.45 -24.57 2.18
N GLY A 75 13.92 -23.37 2.43
CA GLY A 75 14.43 -22.46 3.46
C GLY A 75 15.85 -21.94 3.19
N GLU A 76 16.39 -22.19 2.00
CA GLU A 76 17.69 -21.68 1.57
C GLU A 76 17.53 -20.26 1.00
N LEU A 77 18.51 -19.40 1.25
CA LEU A 77 18.54 -18.04 0.69
C LEU A 77 18.76 -18.14 -0.82
N ILE A 78 17.76 -17.74 -1.59
CA ILE A 78 17.85 -17.62 -3.04
C ILE A 78 17.84 -16.15 -3.42
N GLU A 79 18.57 -15.80 -4.47
CA GLU A 79 18.49 -14.47 -5.09
C GLU A 79 17.10 -14.30 -5.70
N ILE A 80 16.32 -13.37 -5.15
CA ILE A 80 14.95 -13.07 -5.58
C ILE A 80 14.91 -11.94 -6.61
N GLY A 81 15.97 -11.15 -6.71
CA GLY A 81 16.16 -10.18 -7.79
C GLY A 81 17.14 -9.05 -7.44
N THR A 82 17.03 -7.95 -8.19
CA THR A 82 17.84 -6.75 -7.97
C THR A 82 16.98 -5.51 -7.75
N MET A 83 17.51 -4.55 -7.01
CA MET A 83 16.87 -3.25 -6.75
C MET A 83 17.91 -2.13 -6.81
N VAL A 84 17.47 -0.88 -6.92
CA VAL A 84 18.37 0.30 -6.92
C VAL A 84 18.23 1.07 -5.62
N VAL A 85 19.35 1.48 -5.02
CA VAL A 85 19.37 2.30 -3.80
C VAL A 85 19.05 3.75 -4.16
N GLU A 86 17.99 4.32 -3.59
CA GLU A 86 17.68 5.74 -3.71
C GLU A 86 18.38 6.56 -2.61
N SER A 87 18.34 6.05 -1.38
CA SER A 87 18.98 6.71 -0.24
C SER A 87 19.39 5.70 0.83
N PHE A 88 20.48 5.99 1.54
CA PHE A 88 20.96 5.22 2.67
C PHE A 88 21.22 6.13 3.87
N GLU A 89 20.61 5.81 5.00
CA GLU A 89 20.85 6.44 6.29
C GLU A 89 21.57 5.43 7.19
N ALA A 90 22.88 5.62 7.35
CA ALA A 90 23.67 4.83 8.28
C ALA A 90 23.25 5.14 9.72
N SER A 91 22.96 4.10 10.50
CA SER A 91 22.67 4.18 11.93
C SER A 91 23.27 2.95 12.61
N GLU A 92 23.84 3.12 13.80
CA GLU A 92 24.43 2.02 14.57
C GLU A 92 23.39 1.01 15.08
N LEU A 93 22.12 1.41 15.17
CA LEU A 93 21.05 0.59 15.76
C LEU A 93 20.01 0.14 14.74
N ALA A 94 19.70 0.98 13.75
CA ALA A 94 18.65 0.72 12.76
C ALA A 94 18.95 1.45 11.45
N PRO A 95 19.90 0.95 10.63
CA PRO A 95 20.19 1.54 9.33
C PRO A 95 18.94 1.49 8.45
N LYS A 96 18.69 2.58 7.71
CA LYS A 96 17.54 2.65 6.80
C LYS A 96 18.02 2.76 5.36
N VAL A 97 17.48 1.92 4.50
CA VAL A 97 17.71 1.94 3.06
C VAL A 97 16.38 2.18 2.37
N ARG A 98 16.37 3.08 1.40
CA ARG A 98 15.24 3.23 0.48
C ARG A 98 15.62 2.61 -0.86
N LEU A 99 14.85 1.61 -1.28
CA LEU A 99 15.05 0.91 -2.55
C LEU A 99 13.93 1.26 -3.54
N VAL A 100 14.28 1.34 -4.81
CA VAL A 100 13.41 1.63 -5.95
C VAL A 100 13.66 0.63 -7.09
N GLU A 101 12.76 0.61 -8.08
CA GLU A 101 12.89 -0.16 -9.32
C GLU A 101 13.17 -1.68 -9.11
N PRO A 102 12.25 -2.43 -8.49
CA PRO A 102 12.43 -3.86 -8.29
C PRO A 102 12.45 -4.62 -9.61
N GLN A 103 13.52 -5.36 -9.85
CA GLN A 103 13.60 -6.39 -10.88
C GLN A 103 13.62 -7.75 -10.18
N LEU A 104 12.44 -8.19 -9.76
CA LEU A 104 12.24 -9.47 -9.07
C LEU A 104 11.86 -10.58 -10.05
N LEU A 105 12.19 -11.81 -9.69
CA LEU A 105 11.74 -13.02 -10.37
C LEU A 105 10.21 -13.20 -10.25
N GLU A 106 9.59 -13.87 -11.23
CA GLU A 106 8.14 -14.01 -11.29
C GLU A 106 7.55 -14.66 -10.04
N GLY A 107 6.52 -14.03 -9.47
CA GLY A 107 5.79 -14.54 -8.31
C GLY A 107 6.37 -14.17 -6.94
N LEU A 108 7.50 -13.48 -6.89
CA LEU A 108 8.13 -13.01 -5.64
C LEU A 108 7.77 -11.56 -5.34
N VAL A 109 7.65 -11.24 -4.04
CA VAL A 109 7.26 -9.90 -3.57
C VAL A 109 8.43 -9.31 -2.77
N PRO A 110 8.65 -7.98 -2.80
CA PRO A 110 9.70 -7.35 -1.99
C PRO A 110 9.55 -7.56 -0.47
N SER A 111 8.41 -8.05 0.01
CA SER A 111 8.22 -8.45 1.41
C SER A 111 9.01 -9.71 1.79
N ASP A 112 9.43 -10.50 0.80
CA ASP A 112 10.11 -11.77 0.99
C ASP A 112 11.65 -11.59 1.07
N ILE A 113 12.12 -10.34 1.00
CA ILE A 113 13.54 -10.01 1.14
C ILE A 113 13.96 -10.23 2.60
N GLU A 114 15.05 -10.98 2.78
CA GLU A 114 15.67 -11.20 4.09
C GLU A 114 17.09 -10.65 4.16
N VAL A 115 17.81 -10.63 3.02
CA VAL A 115 19.20 -10.21 2.94
C VAL A 115 19.37 -9.26 1.74
N ILE A 116 20.18 -8.23 1.96
CA ILE A 116 20.54 -7.25 0.93
C ILE A 116 22.06 -7.26 0.80
N GLU A 117 22.53 -7.55 -0.41
CA GLU A 117 23.94 -7.60 -0.74
C GLU A 117 24.27 -6.60 -1.85
N ALA A 118 25.42 -5.95 -1.71
CA ALA A 118 25.99 -5.07 -2.71
C ALA A 118 27.52 -5.17 -2.68
N GLU A 119 28.18 -4.56 -3.65
CA GLU A 119 29.65 -4.45 -3.64
C GLU A 119 30.11 -3.72 -2.37
N GLY A 120 30.71 -4.48 -1.44
CA GLY A 120 31.18 -3.98 -0.15
C GLY A 120 30.09 -3.73 0.90
N PHE A 121 28.86 -4.22 0.67
CA PHE A 121 27.75 -4.09 1.61
C PHE A 121 27.05 -5.43 1.82
N ASN A 122 26.83 -5.81 3.08
CA ASN A 122 25.97 -6.93 3.42
C ASN A 122 25.18 -6.58 4.67
N ALA A 123 23.85 -6.70 4.58
CA ALA A 123 22.96 -6.51 5.71
C ALA A 123 21.81 -7.51 5.66
N SER A 124 21.48 -8.06 6.82
CA SER A 124 20.26 -8.83 7.01
C SER A 124 19.12 -7.92 7.50
N ILE A 125 17.88 -8.34 7.27
CA ILE A 125 16.68 -7.66 7.75
C ILE A 125 16.30 -8.17 9.15
N GLY A 126 16.76 -9.36 9.57
CA GLY A 126 16.87 -9.80 10.97
C GLY A 126 15.65 -9.66 11.90
N GLU A 127 15.82 -10.04 13.18
CA GLU A 127 14.83 -9.72 14.22
C GLU A 127 14.89 -8.23 14.56
N GLY A 128 14.01 -7.43 13.94
CA GLY A 128 13.85 -6.00 14.20
C GLY A 128 13.89 -5.11 12.97
N GLY A 129 14.25 -5.65 11.80
CA GLY A 129 14.06 -4.94 10.55
C GLY A 129 12.61 -4.97 10.09
N SER A 130 12.28 -4.02 9.23
CA SER A 130 10.93 -3.86 8.71
C SER A 130 10.99 -3.33 7.29
N ILE A 131 10.19 -3.93 6.42
CA ILE A 131 9.99 -3.50 5.04
C ILE A 131 8.65 -2.77 4.98
N VAL A 132 8.70 -1.46 4.75
CA VAL A 132 7.51 -0.62 4.62
C VAL A 132 7.38 -0.20 3.15
N PRO A 133 6.38 -0.71 2.41
CA PRO A 133 6.13 -0.28 1.04
C PRO A 133 5.59 1.15 1.01
N ILE A 134 6.03 1.93 0.03
CA ILE A 134 5.52 3.27 -0.27
C ILE A 134 4.68 3.17 -1.55
N PRO A 135 3.35 3.31 -1.47
CA PRO A 135 2.50 3.25 -2.64
C PRO A 135 2.71 4.46 -3.55
N VAL A 136 2.54 4.26 -4.86
CA VAL A 136 2.66 5.35 -5.87
C VAL A 136 1.66 6.49 -5.60
N VAL A 137 0.50 6.13 -5.08
CA VAL A 137 -0.58 7.06 -4.71
C VAL A 137 -1.06 6.68 -3.32
N GLU A 138 -1.32 7.66 -2.45
CA GLU A 138 -1.89 7.34 -1.13
C GLU A 138 -3.29 6.73 -1.31
N PRO A 139 -3.57 5.58 -0.66
CA PRO A 139 -4.87 4.92 -0.75
C PRO A 139 -6.03 5.86 -0.40
N LEU A 140 -5.80 6.82 0.50
CA LEU A 140 -6.80 7.79 0.92
C LEU A 140 -7.30 8.68 -0.23
N TYR A 141 -6.42 9.09 -1.15
CA TYR A 141 -6.84 9.88 -2.31
C TYR A 141 -7.71 9.04 -3.27
N VAL A 142 -7.36 7.77 -3.45
CA VAL A 142 -8.16 6.83 -4.26
C VAL A 142 -9.53 6.63 -3.63
N GLN A 143 -9.58 6.28 -2.35
CA GLN A 143 -10.81 6.07 -1.58
C GLN A 143 -11.72 7.31 -1.61
N GLY A 144 -11.15 8.50 -1.37
CA GLY A 144 -11.87 9.76 -1.42
C GLY A 144 -12.42 10.09 -2.80
N SER A 145 -11.66 9.83 -3.86
CA SER A 145 -12.12 10.07 -5.23
C SER A 145 -13.29 9.15 -5.62
N VAL A 146 -13.24 7.87 -5.26
CA VAL A 146 -14.31 6.91 -5.60
C VAL A 146 -15.56 7.18 -4.78
N ALA A 147 -15.42 7.46 -3.49
CA ALA A 147 -16.56 7.79 -2.63
C ALA A 147 -17.20 9.14 -2.98
N GLY A 148 -16.43 10.10 -3.51
CA GLY A 148 -16.94 11.42 -3.90
C GLY A 148 -17.65 11.47 -5.26
N VAL A 149 -17.45 10.45 -6.11
CA VAL A 149 -18.14 10.33 -7.42
C VAL A 149 -19.47 9.56 -7.32
N ALA A 150 -19.67 8.80 -6.23
CA ALA A 150 -20.88 8.03 -5.94
C ALA A 150 -22.03 8.89 -5.42
#